data_AF-A0A6J1W4I3-F1
#
_entry.id   AF-A0A6J1W4I3-F1
#
_cell.length_a   1.000
_cell.length_b   1.000
_cell.length_c   1.000
_cell.angle_alpha   90.00
_cell.angle_beta   90.00
_cell.angle_gamma   90.00
#
_symmetry.space_group_name_H-M   'P 1'
#
loop_
_entity.id
_entity.type
_entity.pdbx_description
1 polymer ?
#
loop_
_entity_poly.entity_id
_entity_poly.type
_entity_poly.pdbx_seq_one_letter_code
_entity_poly.pdbx_strand_id
1 'polypeptide(L)'
;DMRKHVTMTLLDTEQSYVESLRTLMQGYMKPLKQPENSTLCDPSLVDEIFDQIPELLEHHEEFLEEISDCVQKWHDKQKVGEILVQSFSKDILVNIYSAYIDNFLNAKDAIRIAKEARPAFMKFLAQSMRENKEKQALSDLMIKPVQRIPRYELLVK
;
A
#
# COMPACT_ATOMS: atom_id res chain seq x y z
N ASP A 1 -11.18 27.33 6.98
CA ASP A 1 -11.98 26.74 5.88
C ASP A 1 -12.03 25.23 6.09
N MET A 2 -13.21 24.69 6.36
CA MET A 2 -13.40 23.26 6.64
C MET A 2 -12.95 22.39 5.46
N ARG A 3 -13.12 22.85 4.22
CA ARG A 3 -12.72 22.12 2.99
C ARG A 3 -11.21 21.96 2.90
N LYS A 4 -10.46 23.03 3.22
CA LYS A 4 -8.99 22.99 3.24
C LYS A 4 -8.49 22.01 4.30
N HIS A 5 -9.12 22.00 5.48
CA HIS A 5 -8.75 21.08 6.55
C HIS A 5 -8.98 19.62 6.17
N VAL A 6 -10.16 19.30 5.62
CA VAL A 6 -10.48 17.94 5.13
C VAL A 6 -9.48 17.48 4.06
N THR A 7 -9.10 18.38 3.14
CA THR A 7 -8.13 18.06 2.07
C THR A 7 -6.73 17.84 2.61
N MET A 8 -6.29 18.63 3.59
CA MET A 8 -5.02 18.41 4.28
C MET A 8 -5.01 17.08 5.03
N THR A 9 -6.08 16.74 5.73
CA THR A 9 -6.20 15.43 6.38
C THR A 9 -6.17 14.29 5.37
N LEU A 10 -6.84 14.44 4.21
CA LEU A 10 -6.76 13.48 3.13
C LEU A 10 -5.31 13.31 2.66
N LEU A 11 -4.61 14.41 2.36
CA LEU A 11 -3.21 14.40 1.96
C LEU A 11 -2.32 13.68 2.98
N ASP A 12 -2.44 14.02 4.25
CA ASP A 12 -1.64 13.41 5.34
C ASP A 12 -1.90 11.90 5.44
N THR A 13 -3.18 11.50 5.39
CA THR A 13 -3.54 10.08 5.46
C THR A 13 -3.13 9.31 4.22
N GLU A 14 -3.14 9.95 3.03
CA GLU A 14 -2.70 9.35 1.77
C GLU A 14 -1.18 9.15 1.78
N GLN A 15 -0.44 10.16 2.23
CA GLN A 15 1.01 10.08 2.36
C GLN A 15 1.44 8.94 3.28
N SER A 16 0.79 8.77 4.43
CA SER A 16 1.04 7.64 5.34
C SER A 16 0.73 6.28 4.70
N TYR A 17 -0.32 6.21 3.87
CA TYR A 17 -0.69 4.99 3.17
C TYR A 17 0.31 4.62 2.07
N VAL A 18 0.67 5.57 1.21
CA VAL A 18 1.71 5.40 0.19
C VAL A 18 3.04 5.00 0.82
N GLU A 19 3.43 5.62 1.94
CA GLU A 19 4.67 5.24 2.66
C GLU A 19 4.63 3.79 3.17
N SER A 20 3.45 3.33 3.60
CA SER A 20 3.26 1.93 4.00
C SER A 20 3.40 0.97 2.81
N LEU A 21 2.84 1.31 1.65
CA LEU A 21 3.00 0.55 0.41
C LEU A 21 4.46 0.55 -0.08
N ARG A 22 5.15 1.69 -0.01
CA ARG A 22 6.59 1.78 -0.30
C ARG A 22 7.39 0.90 0.64
N THR A 23 7.04 0.85 1.91
CA THR A 23 7.69 -0.03 2.88
C THR A 23 7.50 -1.49 2.51
N LEU A 24 6.31 -1.91 2.07
CA LEU A 24 6.07 -3.28 1.55
C LEU A 24 6.98 -3.60 0.37
N MET A 25 7.05 -2.70 -0.61
CA MET A 25 7.82 -2.94 -1.83
C MET A 25 9.33 -2.86 -1.57
N GLN A 26 9.81 -1.81 -0.92
CA GLN A 26 11.25 -1.52 -0.78
C GLN A 26 11.87 -2.22 0.43
N GLY A 27 11.12 -2.42 1.51
CA GLY A 27 11.62 -3.05 2.75
C GLY A 27 11.45 -4.57 2.78
N TYR A 28 10.53 -5.13 1.98
CA TYR A 28 10.26 -6.57 1.96
C TYR A 28 10.40 -7.18 0.57
N MET A 29 9.59 -6.77 -0.41
CA MET A 29 9.55 -7.41 -1.73
C MET A 29 10.90 -7.32 -2.47
N LYS A 30 11.45 -6.12 -2.63
CA LYS A 30 12.72 -5.90 -3.36
C LYS A 30 13.89 -6.64 -2.71
N PRO A 31 14.11 -6.58 -1.37
CA PRO A 31 15.16 -7.36 -0.73
C PRO A 31 14.94 -8.86 -0.84
N LEU A 32 13.70 -9.37 -0.75
CA LEU A 32 13.41 -10.80 -0.91
C LEU A 32 13.71 -11.32 -2.33
N LYS A 33 13.60 -10.45 -3.34
CA LYS A 33 13.99 -10.77 -4.73
C LYS A 33 15.48 -10.65 -5.01
N GLN A 34 16.28 -10.14 -4.07
CA GLN A 34 17.72 -10.02 -4.29
C GLN A 34 18.38 -11.42 -4.33
N PRO A 35 19.41 -11.62 -5.18
CA PRO A 35 20.11 -12.91 -5.29
C PRO A 35 20.64 -13.44 -3.95
N GLU A 36 21.07 -12.55 -3.07
CA GLU A 36 21.60 -12.89 -1.73
C GLU A 36 20.52 -13.51 -0.83
N ASN A 37 19.25 -13.16 -1.07
CA ASN A 37 18.08 -13.62 -0.33
C ASN A 37 17.28 -14.70 -1.08
N SER A 38 17.74 -15.15 -2.25
CA SER A 38 17.09 -16.22 -3.04
C SER A 38 16.89 -17.53 -2.28
N THR A 39 17.70 -17.77 -1.25
CA THR A 39 17.56 -18.93 -0.34
C THR A 39 16.47 -18.74 0.72
N LEU A 40 16.01 -17.50 0.95
CA LEU A 40 14.98 -17.18 1.95
C LEU A 40 13.58 -17.45 1.39
N CYS A 41 13.31 -17.05 0.16
CA CYS A 41 12.00 -17.19 -0.48
C CYS A 41 12.18 -17.39 -1.98
N ASP A 42 11.38 -18.29 -2.57
CA ASP A 42 11.39 -18.47 -4.02
C ASP A 42 10.83 -17.20 -4.69
N PRO A 43 11.46 -16.68 -5.75
CA PRO A 43 11.02 -15.43 -6.39
C PRO A 43 9.54 -15.45 -6.81
N SER A 44 9.04 -16.60 -7.27
CA SER A 44 7.64 -16.79 -7.64
C SER A 44 6.69 -16.66 -6.44
N LEU A 45 7.11 -17.13 -5.26
CA LEU A 45 6.33 -16.99 -4.02
C LEU A 45 6.32 -15.52 -3.56
N VAL A 46 7.42 -14.80 -3.78
CA VAL A 46 7.46 -13.35 -3.55
C VAL A 46 6.50 -12.62 -4.51
N ASP A 47 6.49 -12.98 -5.78
CA ASP A 47 5.53 -12.44 -6.74
C ASP A 47 4.08 -12.69 -6.32
N GLU A 48 3.76 -13.91 -5.88
CA GLU A 48 2.44 -14.27 -5.38
C GLU A 48 2.06 -13.49 -4.12
N ILE A 49 2.97 -13.32 -3.16
CA ILE A 49 2.70 -12.62 -1.90
C ILE A 49 2.44 -11.12 -2.11
N PHE A 50 3.19 -10.50 -3.03
CA PHE A 50 3.14 -9.05 -3.28
C PHE A 50 2.37 -8.69 -4.55
N ASP A 51 1.59 -9.61 -5.10
CA ASP A 51 0.74 -9.36 -6.26
C ASP A 51 -0.17 -8.14 -6.01
N GLN A 52 -0.38 -7.32 -7.04
CA GLN A 52 -1.13 -6.06 -7.02
C GLN A 52 -0.56 -4.93 -6.14
N ILE A 53 0.43 -5.17 -5.27
CA ILE A 53 1.06 -4.12 -4.45
C ILE A 53 1.78 -3.06 -5.31
N PRO A 54 2.56 -3.42 -6.35
CA PRO A 54 3.20 -2.42 -7.21
C PRO A 54 2.18 -1.52 -7.92
N GLU A 55 1.12 -2.09 -8.47
CA GLU A 55 0.06 -1.39 -9.19
C GLU A 55 -0.74 -0.48 -8.24
N LEU A 56 -1.04 -0.95 -7.03
CA LEU A 56 -1.64 -0.13 -5.98
C LEU A 56 -0.71 1.05 -5.63
N LEU A 57 0.58 0.79 -5.43
CA LEU A 57 1.52 1.85 -5.08
C LEU A 57 1.58 2.92 -6.17
N GLU A 58 1.74 2.53 -7.44
CA GLU A 58 1.79 3.46 -8.57
C GLU A 58 0.54 4.35 -8.62
N HIS A 59 -0.64 3.75 -8.54
CA HIS A 59 -1.89 4.49 -8.56
C HIS A 59 -2.00 5.50 -7.39
N HIS A 60 -1.64 5.06 -6.18
CA HIS A 60 -1.72 5.90 -4.99
C HIS A 60 -0.61 6.98 -4.95
N GLU A 61 0.54 6.76 -5.60
CA GLU A 61 1.57 7.77 -5.81
C GLU A 61 1.09 8.89 -6.74
N GLU A 62 0.46 8.54 -7.86
CA GLU A 62 -0.16 9.52 -8.77
C GLU A 62 -1.23 10.34 -8.06
N PHE A 63 -2.13 9.67 -7.33
CA PHE A 63 -3.18 10.35 -6.57
C PHE A 63 -2.62 11.28 -5.48
N LEU A 64 -1.55 10.86 -4.79
CA LEU A 64 -0.89 11.70 -3.79
C LEU A 64 -0.30 12.97 -4.41
N GLU A 65 0.31 12.86 -5.59
CA GLU A 65 0.84 14.01 -6.33
C GLU A 65 -0.28 14.98 -6.71
N GLU A 66 -1.39 14.47 -7.26
CA GLU A 66 -2.57 15.28 -7.63
C GLU A 66 -3.16 16.04 -6.43
N ILE A 67 -3.31 15.40 -5.26
CA ILE A 67 -3.78 16.07 -4.04
C ILE A 67 -2.76 17.08 -3.53
N SER A 68 -1.47 16.73 -3.52
CA SER A 68 -0.41 17.62 -3.06
C SER A 68 -0.41 18.92 -3.87
N ASP A 69 -0.47 18.81 -5.20
CA ASP A 69 -0.58 19.94 -6.11
C ASP A 69 -1.83 20.78 -5.86
N CYS A 70 -2.95 20.11 -5.61
CA CYS A 70 -4.21 20.74 -5.27
C CYS A 70 -4.14 21.55 -3.96
N VAL A 71 -3.44 21.04 -2.94
CA VAL A 71 -3.24 21.74 -1.66
C VAL A 71 -2.24 22.89 -1.78
N GLN A 72 -1.19 22.74 -2.58
CA GLN A 72 -0.21 23.81 -2.82
C GLN A 72 -0.81 24.99 -3.60
N LYS A 73 -1.64 24.71 -4.61
CA LYS A 73 -2.30 25.71 -5.47
C LYS A 73 -3.69 26.12 -4.97
N TRP A 74 -3.96 25.91 -3.68
CA TRP A 74 -5.30 26.03 -3.09
C TRP A 74 -5.98 27.38 -3.39
N HIS A 75 -7.19 27.32 -3.97
CA HIS A 75 -8.06 28.48 -4.18
C HIS A 75 -9.54 28.17 -3.89
N ASP A 76 -10.39 29.19 -3.72
CA ASP A 76 -11.78 29.03 -3.23
C ASP A 76 -12.73 28.22 -4.15
N LYS A 77 -12.31 27.99 -5.40
CA LYS A 77 -13.03 27.24 -6.45
C LYS A 77 -12.47 25.83 -6.68
N GLN A 78 -11.51 25.37 -5.88
CA GLN A 78 -10.88 24.07 -6.05
C GLN A 78 -11.90 22.93 -5.87
N LYS A 79 -11.82 21.90 -6.72
CA LYS A 79 -12.74 20.76 -6.70
C LYS A 79 -12.01 19.46 -6.39
N VAL A 80 -11.66 19.26 -5.13
CA VAL A 80 -11.01 18.03 -4.62
C VAL A 80 -11.86 16.79 -4.92
N GLY A 81 -13.19 16.93 -4.95
CA GLY A 81 -14.10 15.87 -5.35
C GLY A 81 -13.92 15.39 -6.79
N GLU A 82 -13.52 16.25 -7.73
CA GLU A 82 -13.24 15.83 -9.11
C GLU A 82 -11.98 14.96 -9.19
N ILE A 83 -10.93 15.30 -8.43
CA ILE A 83 -9.71 14.48 -8.31
C ILE A 83 -10.07 13.11 -7.75
N LEU A 84 -10.80 13.06 -6.63
CA LEU A 84 -11.27 11.80 -6.05
C LEU A 84 -12.08 10.96 -7.03
N VAL A 85 -13.03 11.57 -7.75
CA VAL A 85 -13.82 10.85 -8.76
C VAL A 85 -12.91 10.35 -9.88
N GLN A 86 -11.97 11.15 -10.38
CA GLN A 86 -11.06 10.74 -11.46
C GLN A 86 -10.11 9.61 -11.04
N SER A 87 -9.58 9.63 -9.82
CA SER A 87 -8.67 8.60 -9.33
C SER A 87 -9.42 7.32 -8.96
N PHE A 88 -10.57 7.42 -8.28
CA PHE A 88 -11.27 6.25 -7.73
C PHE A 88 -12.45 5.73 -8.55
N SER A 89 -12.95 6.45 -9.57
CA SER A 89 -14.02 5.96 -10.46
C SER A 89 -13.51 5.16 -11.65
N LYS A 90 -12.20 4.93 -11.72
CA LYS A 90 -11.60 4.06 -12.74
C LYS A 90 -11.90 2.60 -12.36
N ASP A 91 -12.56 1.87 -13.26
CA ASP A 91 -12.77 0.41 -13.13
C ASP A 91 -11.47 -0.35 -12.84
N ILE A 92 -10.35 0.20 -13.32
CA ILE A 92 -9.00 -0.31 -13.09
C ILE A 92 -8.69 -0.44 -11.60
N LEU A 93 -9.00 0.57 -10.78
CA LEU A 93 -8.69 0.53 -9.36
C LEU A 93 -9.52 -0.51 -8.61
N VAL A 94 -10.81 -0.61 -8.97
CA VAL A 94 -11.71 -1.64 -8.42
C VAL A 94 -11.18 -3.04 -8.76
N ASN A 95 -10.69 -3.25 -9.99
CA ASN A 95 -10.12 -4.52 -10.41
C ASN A 95 -8.84 -4.86 -9.63
N ILE A 96 -7.92 -3.90 -9.46
CA ILE A 96 -6.69 -4.09 -8.69
C ILE A 96 -7.01 -4.46 -7.23
N TYR A 97 -7.91 -3.71 -6.58
CA TYR A 97 -8.30 -4.01 -5.19
C TYR A 97 -9.04 -5.34 -5.06
N SER A 98 -9.87 -5.70 -6.04
CA SER A 98 -10.56 -7.00 -6.04
C SER A 98 -9.55 -8.15 -6.14
N ALA A 99 -8.62 -8.07 -7.10
CA ALA A 99 -7.55 -9.04 -7.26
C ALA A 99 -6.67 -9.13 -6.00
N TYR A 100 -6.35 -7.98 -5.39
CA TYR A 100 -5.59 -7.94 -4.14
C TYR A 100 -6.33 -8.65 -2.99
N ILE A 101 -7.62 -8.38 -2.82
CA ILE A 101 -8.44 -8.98 -1.74
C ILE A 101 -8.59 -10.48 -1.96
N ASP A 102 -8.83 -10.91 -3.20
CA ASP A 102 -8.96 -12.32 -3.56
C ASP A 102 -7.67 -13.09 -3.25
N ASN A 103 -6.52 -12.48 -3.52
CA ASN A 103 -5.21 -13.07 -3.23
C ASN A 103 -4.74 -12.86 -1.77
N PHE A 104 -5.32 -11.93 -1.01
CA PHE A 104 -4.82 -11.52 0.32
C PHE A 104 -4.74 -12.69 1.32
N LEU A 105 -5.75 -13.57 1.34
CA LEU A 105 -5.74 -14.73 2.24
C LEU A 105 -4.68 -15.75 1.83
N ASN A 106 -4.47 -15.95 0.52
CA ASN A 106 -3.45 -16.86 -0.01
C ASN A 106 -2.05 -16.31 0.31
N ALA A 107 -1.78 -15.03 0.03
CA ALA A 107 -0.53 -14.37 0.37
C ALA A 107 -0.22 -14.44 1.87
N LYS A 108 -1.24 -14.25 2.72
CA LYS A 108 -1.09 -14.36 4.18
C LYS A 108 -0.73 -15.78 4.62
N ASP A 109 -1.34 -16.80 4.03
CA ASP A 109 -1.03 -18.20 4.35
C ASP A 109 0.35 -18.61 3.81
N ALA A 110 0.71 -18.18 2.59
CA ALA A 110 2.03 -18.34 2.01
C ALA A 110 3.14 -17.77 2.92
N ILE A 111 2.95 -16.55 3.45
CA ILE A 111 3.87 -15.96 4.43
C ILE A 111 3.96 -16.82 5.70
N ARG A 112 2.83 -17.33 6.21
CA ARG A 112 2.80 -18.17 7.41
C ARG A 112 3.59 -19.46 7.20
N ILE A 113 3.33 -20.17 6.10
CA ILE A 113 4.03 -21.40 5.73
C ILE A 113 5.53 -21.13 5.55
N ALA A 114 5.91 -20.06 4.85
CA ALA A 114 7.31 -19.69 4.65
C ALA A 114 8.03 -19.38 5.98
N LYS A 115 7.35 -18.72 6.93
CA LYS A 115 7.87 -18.46 8.28
C LYS A 115 8.11 -19.75 9.06
N GLU A 116 7.18 -20.69 9.00
CA GLU A 116 7.26 -21.99 9.69
C GLU A 116 8.33 -22.90 9.07
N ALA A 117 8.45 -22.89 7.74
CA ALA A 117 9.39 -23.72 7.01
C ALA A 117 10.85 -23.21 7.09
N ARG A 118 11.05 -21.88 7.15
CA ARG A 118 12.37 -21.26 7.00
C ARG A 118 12.66 -20.26 8.12
N PRO A 119 13.42 -20.64 9.17
CA PRO A 119 13.81 -19.73 10.25
C PRO A 119 14.58 -18.50 9.78
N ALA A 120 15.33 -18.60 8.68
CA ALA A 120 16.04 -17.48 8.08
C ALA A 120 15.08 -16.42 7.50
N PHE A 121 13.98 -16.85 6.87
CA PHE A 121 12.93 -15.95 6.40
C PHE A 121 12.24 -15.22 7.56
N MET A 122 11.96 -15.94 8.66
CA MET A 122 11.44 -15.31 9.89
C MET A 122 12.40 -14.24 10.45
N LYS A 123 13.70 -14.51 10.50
CA LYS A 123 14.72 -13.54 10.93
C LYS A 123 14.76 -12.32 10.02
N PHE A 124 14.71 -12.54 8.71
CA PHE A 124 14.63 -11.46 7.72
C PHE A 124 13.41 -10.56 7.97
N LEU A 125 12.22 -11.14 8.13
CA LEU A 125 11.01 -10.35 8.40
C LEU A 125 11.09 -9.55 9.71
N ALA A 126 11.69 -10.13 10.74
CA ALA A 126 11.92 -9.42 12.01
C ALA A 126 12.95 -8.29 11.88
N GLN A 127 13.97 -8.45 11.04
CA GLN A 127 14.94 -7.41 10.74
C GLN A 127 14.30 -6.27 9.93
N SER A 128 13.61 -6.59 8.84
CA SER A 128 12.87 -5.61 8.03
C SER A 128 11.82 -4.85 8.86
N MET A 129 11.15 -5.53 9.81
CA MET A 129 10.25 -4.86 10.76
C MET A 129 10.99 -3.82 11.60
N ARG A 130 12.19 -4.12 12.10
CA ARG A 130 12.95 -3.18 12.95
C ARG A 130 13.51 -1.99 12.17
N GLU A 131 13.85 -2.22 10.91
CA GLU A 131 14.40 -1.21 10.01
C GLU A 131 13.33 -0.27 9.45
N ASN A 132 12.07 -0.73 9.37
CA ASN A 132 11.00 0.13 8.91
C ASN A 132 10.60 1.19 9.96
N LYS A 133 10.15 2.36 9.47
CA LYS A 133 9.91 3.56 10.28
C LYS A 133 8.84 3.36 11.37
N GLU A 134 7.79 2.59 11.08
CA GLU A 134 6.65 2.39 11.99
C GLU A 134 6.76 1.11 12.85
N LYS A 135 7.84 0.33 12.67
CA LYS A 135 8.05 -1.00 13.28
C LYS A 135 6.88 -1.97 13.08
N GLN A 136 6.19 -1.85 11.96
CA GLN A 136 5.00 -2.64 11.65
C GLN A 136 5.37 -4.01 11.08
N ALA A 137 4.59 -5.04 11.43
CA ALA A 137 4.77 -6.33 10.81
C ALA A 137 4.33 -6.30 9.35
N LEU A 138 4.90 -7.17 8.52
CA LEU A 138 4.46 -7.37 7.14
C LEU A 138 2.94 -7.61 7.04
N SER A 139 2.37 -8.39 7.96
CA SER A 139 0.93 -8.64 8.03
C SER A 139 0.10 -7.38 8.33
N ASP A 140 0.64 -6.47 9.13
CA ASP A 140 -0.05 -5.23 9.52
C ASP A 140 0.00 -4.20 8.38
N LEU A 141 1.06 -4.22 7.58
CA LEU A 141 1.16 -3.42 6.38
C LEU A 141 0.21 -3.95 5.28
N MET A 142 0.14 -5.26 5.09
CA MET A 142 -0.73 -5.88 4.07
C MET A 142 -2.24 -5.75 4.35
N ILE A 143 -2.67 -5.53 5.60
CA ILE A 143 -4.10 -5.28 5.86
C ILE A 143 -4.52 -3.84 5.50
N LYS A 144 -3.56 -2.91 5.33
CA LYS A 144 -3.85 -1.49 5.07
C LYS A 144 -4.66 -1.25 3.79
N PRO A 145 -4.37 -1.88 2.64
CA PRO A 145 -5.19 -1.72 1.44
C PRO A 145 -6.66 -2.11 1.67
N VAL A 146 -6.91 -3.23 2.35
CA VAL A 146 -8.26 -3.69 2.70
C VAL A 146 -8.99 -2.67 3.59
N GLN A 147 -8.27 -2.05 4.53
CA GLN A 147 -8.81 -1.00 5.41
C GLN A 147 -8.95 0.37 4.74
N ARG A 148 -8.30 0.59 3.59
CA ARG A 148 -8.28 1.88 2.91
C ARG A 148 -9.58 2.12 2.14
N ILE A 149 -10.14 1.08 1.49
CA ILE A 149 -11.35 1.19 0.66
C ILE A 149 -12.53 1.83 1.40
N PRO A 150 -12.92 1.38 2.61
CA PRO A 150 -14.08 1.96 3.30
C PRO A 150 -13.88 3.44 3.68
N ARG A 151 -12.63 3.90 3.82
CA ARG A 151 -12.33 5.29 4.16
C ARG A 151 -12.61 6.23 3.00
N TYR A 152 -12.36 5.81 1.76
CA TYR A 152 -12.71 6.63 0.59
C TYR A 152 -14.22 6.75 0.42
N GLU A 153 -14.99 5.68 0.66
CA GLU A 153 -16.46 5.77 0.66
C GLU A 153 -17.00 6.79 1.68
N LEU A 154 -16.37 6.87 2.86
CA LEU A 154 -16.75 7.84 3.89
C LEU A 154 -16.36 9.28 3.56
N LEU A 155 -15.31 9.48 2.75
CA LEU A 155 -14.83 10.81 2.35
C LEU A 155 -15.62 11.41 1.19
N VAL A 156 -16.25 10.57 0.37
CA VAL A 156 -17.04 10.98 -0.81
C VAL A 156 -18.53 11.17 -0.48
N LYS A 157 -19.01 10.67 0.67
CA LYS A 157 -20.38 10.86 1.19
C LYS A 157 -20.55 12.20 1.90
#